data_AF-Q14Q85-F1
#
_entry.id   AF-Q14Q85-F1
#
_cell.length_a   1.000
_cell.length_b   1.000
_cell.length_c   1.000
_cell.angle_alpha   90.00
_cell.angle_beta   90.00
_cell.angle_gamma   90.00
#
_symmetry.space_group_name_H-M   'P 1'
#
loop_
_entity.id
_entity.type
_entity.pdbx_description
1 polymer ?
#
loop_
_entity_poly.entity_id
_entity_poly.type
_entity_poly.pdbx_seq_one_letter_code
_entity_poly.pdbx_strand_id
1 'polypeptide(L)'
;MKEINFEEISFGIITYAGMAKSNALIAIKSAKEGKTIDANNLIAEAEQNIIEAEKQHMTIIQEEVQGTKHQIPVLFMHAEDQMMTAQMVIELAKEFIELYDKLLAKKVLD
;
A
#
# COMPACT_ATOMS: atom_id res chain seq x y z
N MET A 1 -9.68 -1.61 -29.58
CA MET A 1 -9.40 -1.49 -28.14
C MET A 1 -8.39 -2.57 -27.80
N LYS A 2 -7.37 -2.25 -26.99
CA LYS A 2 -6.39 -3.24 -26.54
C LYS A 2 -7.09 -4.10 -25.48
N GLU A 3 -7.04 -5.42 -25.64
CA GLU A 3 -7.64 -6.34 -24.67
C GLU A 3 -6.93 -6.19 -23.31
N ILE A 4 -7.71 -6.14 -22.22
CA ILE A 4 -7.17 -6.04 -20.86
C ILE A 4 -6.42 -7.32 -20.52
N ASN A 5 -5.17 -7.20 -20.11
CA ASN A 5 -4.40 -8.30 -19.56
C ASN A 5 -4.52 -8.29 -18.03
N PHE A 6 -5.51 -9.02 -17.50
CA PHE A 6 -5.73 -9.12 -16.06
C PHE A 6 -4.54 -9.70 -15.30
N GLU A 7 -3.79 -10.62 -15.90
CA GLU A 7 -2.63 -11.25 -15.24
C GLU A 7 -1.51 -10.21 -15.00
N GLU A 8 -1.19 -9.42 -16.02
CA GLU A 8 -0.17 -8.36 -15.94
C GLU A 8 -0.56 -7.27 -14.93
N ILE A 9 -1.82 -6.81 -14.98
CA ILE A 9 -2.37 -5.84 -14.02
C ILE A 9 -2.31 -6.40 -12.60
N SER A 10 -2.73 -7.66 -12.41
CA SER A 10 -2.74 -8.30 -11.08
C SER A 10 -1.33 -8.42 -10.51
N PHE A 11 -0.35 -8.85 -11.31
CA PHE A 11 1.04 -8.92 -10.84
C PHE A 11 1.64 -7.54 -10.57
N GLY A 12 1.26 -6.52 -11.36
CA GLY A 12 1.62 -5.13 -11.09
C GLY A 12 1.11 -4.67 -9.72
N ILE A 13 -0.19 -4.85 -9.46
CA ILE A 13 -0.82 -4.52 -8.17
C ILE A 13 -0.14 -5.28 -7.03
N ILE A 14 0.03 -6.61 -7.14
CA ILE A 14 0.64 -7.45 -6.10
C ILE A 14 2.06 -6.98 -5.77
N THR A 15 2.86 -6.64 -6.79
CA THR A 15 4.24 -6.18 -6.61
C THR A 15 4.29 -4.87 -5.83
N TYR A 16 3.57 -3.85 -6.30
CA TYR A 16 3.58 -2.54 -5.68
C TYR A 16 2.90 -2.53 -4.30
N ALA A 17 1.76 -3.21 -4.15
CA ALA A 17 1.11 -3.38 -2.84
C ALA A 17 2.00 -4.14 -1.85
N GLY A 18 2.73 -5.16 -2.31
CA GLY A 18 3.68 -5.92 -1.49
C GLY A 18 4.85 -5.06 -0.98
N MET A 19 5.41 -4.21 -1.86
CA MET A 19 6.45 -3.24 -1.49
C MET A 19 5.93 -2.21 -0.50
N ALA A 20 4.75 -1.62 -0.80
CA ALA A 20 4.08 -0.64 0.05
C ALA A 20 3.84 -1.17 1.47
N LYS A 21 3.23 -2.36 1.57
CA LYS A 21 2.95 -3.03 2.84
C LYS A 21 4.22 -3.34 3.62
N SER A 22 5.26 -3.82 2.94
CA SER A 22 6.55 -4.15 3.57
C SER A 22 7.20 -2.91 4.15
N ASN A 23 7.27 -1.81 3.39
CA ASN A 23 7.82 -0.54 3.84
C ASN A 23 7.04 0.03 5.03
N ALA A 24 5.70 0.01 4.99
CA ALA A 24 4.87 0.45 6.11
C ALA A 24 5.13 -0.36 7.41
N LEU A 25 5.28 -1.69 7.31
CA LEU A 25 5.62 -2.53 8.46
C LEU A 25 7.03 -2.27 9.00
N ILE A 26 7.99 -1.99 8.14
CA ILE A 26 9.36 -1.62 8.54
C ILE A 26 9.37 -0.22 9.17
N ALA A 27 8.55 0.71 8.69
CA ALA A 27 8.40 2.04 9.26
C ALA A 27 7.93 1.99 10.72
N ILE A 28 6.91 1.18 11.01
CA ILE A 28 6.43 0.96 12.39
C ILE A 28 7.56 0.47 13.30
N LYS A 29 8.37 -0.49 12.83
CA LYS A 29 9.52 -1.00 13.60
C LYS A 29 10.58 0.07 13.82
N SER A 30 10.88 0.87 12.79
CA SER A 30 11.88 1.94 12.84
C SER A 30 11.46 3.03 13.83
N ALA A 31 10.20 3.45 13.83
CA ALA A 31 9.69 4.43 14.79
C ALA A 31 9.71 3.90 16.23
N LYS A 32 9.39 2.61 16.42
CA LYS A 32 9.52 1.96 17.74
C LYS A 32 10.94 2.01 18.29
N GLU A 33 11.95 1.98 17.43
CA GLU A 33 13.38 2.11 17.78
C GLU A 33 13.85 3.57 17.91
N GLY A 34 12.95 4.55 17.79
CA GLY A 34 13.26 5.98 17.81
C GLY A 34 13.91 6.51 16.54
N LYS A 35 13.87 5.74 15.45
CA LYS A 35 14.36 6.15 14.12
C LYS A 35 13.23 6.80 13.33
N THR A 36 12.70 7.91 13.85
CA THR A 36 11.52 8.59 13.29
C THR A 36 11.74 9.08 11.86
N ILE A 37 12.93 9.59 11.54
CA ILE A 37 13.26 10.08 10.18
C ILE A 37 13.19 8.92 9.18
N ASP A 38 13.82 7.78 9.50
CA ASP A 38 13.80 6.59 8.65
C ASP A 38 12.38 6.06 8.48
N ALA A 39 11.59 6.05 9.56
CA ALA A 39 10.18 5.64 9.51
C ALA A 39 9.35 6.51 8.55
N ASN A 40 9.52 7.84 8.61
CA ASN A 40 8.81 8.76 7.72
C ASN A 40 9.23 8.60 6.26
N ASN A 41 10.52 8.36 5.99
CA ASN A 41 11.00 8.08 4.63
C ASN A 41 10.39 6.79 4.07
N LEU A 42 10.34 5.73 4.89
CA LEU A 42 9.72 4.45 4.50
C LEU A 42 8.23 4.59 4.22
N ILE A 43 7.50 5.42 4.99
CA ILE A 43 6.08 5.73 4.69
C ILE A 43 5.94 6.47 3.37
N ALA A 44 6.77 7.48 3.11
CA ALA A 44 6.73 8.19 1.84
C ALA A 44 6.97 7.25 0.65
N GLU A 45 7.91 6.31 0.76
CA GLU A 45 8.12 5.28 -0.25
C GLU A 45 6.92 4.32 -0.36
N ALA A 46 6.30 3.93 0.76
CA ALA A 46 5.12 3.09 0.75
C ALA A 46 3.94 3.76 0.03
N GLU A 47 3.74 5.07 0.25
CA GLU A 47 2.73 5.87 -0.44
C GLU A 47 3.00 5.98 -1.94
N GLN A 48 4.25 6.14 -2.36
CA GLN A 48 4.57 6.12 -3.79
C GLN A 48 4.25 4.77 -4.43
N ASN A 49 4.59 3.67 -3.74
CA ASN A 49 4.27 2.33 -4.25
C ASN A 49 2.76 2.08 -4.32
N ILE A 50 1.97 2.47 -3.31
CA ILE A 50 0.53 2.23 -3.34
C ILE A 50 -0.15 3.03 -4.47
N ILE A 51 0.33 4.24 -4.77
CA ILE A 51 -0.15 5.03 -5.92
C ILE A 51 0.07 4.28 -7.25
N GLU A 52 1.20 3.58 -7.41
CA GLU A 52 1.44 2.78 -8.62
C GLU A 52 0.49 1.56 -8.70
N ALA A 53 0.16 0.93 -7.57
CA ALA A 53 -0.87 -0.11 -7.53
C ALA A 53 -2.26 0.43 -7.89
N GLU A 54 -2.66 1.56 -7.30
CA GLU A 54 -3.94 2.22 -7.54
C GLU A 54 -4.13 2.65 -9.01
N LYS A 55 -3.05 3.06 -9.69
CA LYS A 55 -3.09 3.35 -11.13
C LYS A 55 -3.47 2.12 -11.97
N GLN A 56 -2.98 0.95 -11.60
CA GLN A 56 -3.34 -0.31 -12.27
C GLN A 56 -4.82 -0.63 -12.05
N HIS A 57 -5.28 -0.54 -10.79
CA HIS A 57 -6.70 -0.69 -10.44
C HIS A 57 -7.60 0.27 -11.23
N MET A 58 -7.21 1.55 -11.30
CA MET A 58 -7.97 2.61 -11.97
C MET A 58 -8.17 2.34 -13.47
N THR A 59 -7.26 1.59 -14.11
CA THR A 59 -7.42 1.18 -15.51
C THR A 59 -8.67 0.32 -15.70
N ILE A 60 -8.96 -0.58 -14.75
CA ILE A 60 -10.16 -1.43 -14.79
C ILE A 60 -11.43 -0.62 -14.54
N ILE A 61 -11.39 0.30 -13.57
CA ILE A 61 -12.52 1.21 -13.28
C ILE A 61 -12.87 2.07 -14.50
N GLN A 62 -11.88 2.59 -15.21
CA GLN A 62 -12.09 3.40 -16.42
C GLN A 62 -12.79 2.61 -17.52
N GLU A 63 -12.46 1.34 -17.70
CA GLU A 63 -13.08 0.45 -18.69
C GLU A 63 -14.52 0.11 -18.31
N GLU A 64 -14.80 -0.12 -17.03
CA GLU A 64 -16.15 -0.36 -16.54
C GLU A 64 -17.06 0.87 -16.74
N VAL A 65 -16.54 2.08 -16.47
CA VAL A 65 -17.25 3.35 -16.72
C VAL A 65 -17.55 3.55 -18.21
N GLN A 66 -16.69 3.07 -19.11
CA GLN A 66 -16.93 3.10 -20.56
C GLN A 66 -17.98 2.07 -21.01
N GLY A 67 -18.51 1.26 -20.10
CA GLY A 67 -19.53 0.26 -20.36
C GLY A 67 -18.98 -1.13 -20.66
N THR A 68 -17.67 -1.33 -20.56
CA THR A 68 -17.05 -2.64 -20.75
C THR A 68 -17.27 -3.50 -19.50
N LYS A 69 -18.01 -4.60 -19.64
CA LYS A 69 -18.17 -5.58 -18.57
C LYS A 69 -17.08 -6.64 -18.68
N HIS A 70 -16.34 -6.83 -17.60
CA HIS A 70 -15.30 -7.86 -17.52
C HIS A 70 -15.73 -9.03 -16.64
N GLN A 71 -15.35 -10.24 -17.02
CA GLN A 71 -15.35 -11.36 -16.09
C GLN A 71 -14.11 -11.22 -15.20
N ILE A 72 -14.32 -10.96 -13.91
CA ILE A 72 -13.23 -10.72 -12.96
C ILE A 72 -12.57 -12.05 -12.55
N PRO A 73 -11.27 -12.25 -12.81
CA PRO A 73 -10.57 -13.46 -12.39
C PRO A 73 -10.21 -13.41 -10.90
N VAL A 74 -10.11 -14.59 -10.27
CA VAL A 74 -9.75 -14.73 -8.85
C VAL A 74 -8.39 -14.10 -8.53
N LEU A 75 -7.42 -14.18 -9.45
CA LEU A 75 -6.10 -13.55 -9.28
C LEU A 75 -6.19 -12.03 -9.14
N PHE A 76 -7.08 -11.38 -9.90
CA PHE A 76 -7.31 -9.93 -9.78
C PHE A 76 -7.97 -9.59 -8.46
N MET A 77 -8.99 -10.35 -8.04
CA MET A 77 -9.61 -10.20 -6.72
C MET A 77 -8.58 -10.32 -5.59
N HIS A 78 -7.66 -11.29 -5.69
CA HIS A 78 -6.56 -11.43 -4.74
C HIS A 78 -5.61 -10.21 -4.75
N ALA A 79 -5.32 -9.65 -5.92
CA ALA A 79 -4.50 -8.46 -6.04
C ALA A 79 -5.16 -7.24 -5.37
N GLU A 80 -6.46 -7.04 -5.60
CA GLU A 80 -7.27 -6.00 -4.95
C GLU A 80 -7.25 -6.15 -3.41
N ASP A 81 -7.40 -7.37 -2.89
CA ASP A 81 -7.30 -7.65 -1.46
C ASP A 81 -5.92 -7.27 -0.88
N GLN A 82 -4.84 -7.56 -1.60
CA GLN A 82 -3.48 -7.18 -1.18
C GLN A 82 -3.31 -5.66 -1.18
N MET A 83 -3.81 -4.97 -2.20
CA MET A 83 -3.75 -3.51 -2.32
C MET A 83 -4.49 -2.82 -1.18
N MET A 84 -5.75 -3.17 -0.95
CA MET A 84 -6.57 -2.58 0.11
C MET A 84 -5.97 -2.87 1.50
N THR A 85 -5.43 -4.07 1.71
CA THR A 85 -4.71 -4.39 2.95
C THR A 85 -3.45 -3.55 3.11
N ALA A 86 -2.67 -3.34 2.05
CA ALA A 86 -1.47 -2.51 2.09
C ALA A 86 -1.79 -1.06 2.44
N GLN A 87 -2.84 -0.50 1.82
CA GLN A 87 -3.31 0.86 2.10
C GLN A 87 -3.75 1.01 3.58
N MET A 88 -4.51 0.05 4.11
CA MET A 88 -4.89 0.05 5.53
C MET A 88 -3.66 0.00 6.45
N VAL A 89 -2.66 -0.82 6.12
CA VAL A 89 -1.42 -0.91 6.90
C VAL A 89 -0.63 0.39 6.87
N ILE A 90 -0.60 1.12 5.75
CA ILE A 90 0.04 2.44 5.64
C ILE A 90 -0.64 3.44 6.58
N GLU A 91 -1.97 3.53 6.55
CA GLU A 91 -2.71 4.47 7.42
C GLU A 91 -2.50 4.16 8.90
N LEU A 92 -2.55 2.88 9.28
CA LEU A 92 -2.24 2.49 10.66
C LEU A 92 -0.78 2.74 11.02
N ALA A 93 0.15 2.57 10.09
CA ALA A 93 1.56 2.81 10.34
C ALA A 93 1.84 4.27 10.69
N LYS A 94 1.17 5.23 10.04
CA LYS A 94 1.27 6.67 10.37
C LYS A 94 0.85 6.94 11.81
N GLU A 95 -0.29 6.38 12.23
CA GLU A 95 -0.77 6.50 13.62
C GLU A 95 0.20 5.89 14.63
N PHE A 96 0.80 4.73 14.30
CA PHE A 96 1.81 4.11 15.16
C PHE A 96 3.08 4.94 15.27
N ILE A 97 3.56 5.55 14.18
CA ILE A 97 4.74 6.41 14.19
C ILE A 97 4.49 7.61 15.13
N GLU A 98 3.37 8.30 14.97
CA GLU A 98 3.00 9.41 15.83
C GLU A 98 2.89 8.98 17.31
N LEU A 99 2.31 7.80 17.56
CA LEU A 99 2.21 7.23 18.90
C LEU A 99 3.59 6.98 19.51
N TYR A 100 4.51 6.33 18.79
CA TYR A 100 5.85 6.04 19.28
C TYR A 100 6.65 7.33 19.54
N ASP A 101 6.56 8.31 18.65
CA ASP A 101 7.19 9.62 18.84
C ASP A 101 6.73 10.29 20.15
N LYS A 102 5.42 10.29 20.43
CA LYS A 102 4.87 10.83 21.67
C LYS A 102 5.34 10.07 22.91
N LEU A 103 5.44 8.75 22.83
CA LEU A 103 5.88 7.90 23.95
C LEU A 103 7.38 8.10 24.26
N LEU A 104 8.22 8.19 23.22
CA LEU A 104 9.65 8.45 23.35
C LEU A 104 9.93 9.87 23.88
N ALA A 105 9.19 10.88 23.39
CA ALA A 105 9.29 12.25 23.91
C ALA A 105 8.95 12.33 25.41
N LYS A 106 8.03 11.47 25.89
CA LYS A 106 7.68 11.35 27.31
C LYS A 106 8.59 10.40 28.11
N LYS A 107 9.60 9.77 27.47
CA LYS A 107 10.50 8.76 28.06
C LYS A 107 9.73 7.59 28.71
N VAL A 108 8.63 7.17 28.09
CA VAL A 108 7.79 6.05 28.55
C VAL A 108 8.29 4.71 28.00
N LEU A 109 9.06 4.74 26.91
CA LEU A 109 9.71 3.58 26.32
C LEU A 109 11.19 3.63 26.72
N ASP A 110 11.63 2.59 27.42
CA ASP A 110 13.03 2.35 27.83
C ASP A 110 13.86 1.78 26.67
#